data_AF-A0A5J4UBE2-F1
#
_entry.id   AF-A0A5J4UBE2-F1
#
_cell.length_a   1.000
_cell.length_b   1.000
_cell.length_c   1.000
_cell.angle_alpha   90.00
_cell.angle_beta   90.00
_cell.angle_gamma   90.00
#
_symmetry.space_group_name_H-M   'P 1'
#
loop_
_entity.id
_entity.type
_entity.pdbx_description
1 polymer ?
#
loop_
_entity_poly.entity_id
_entity_poly.type
_entity_poly.pdbx_seq_one_letter_code
_entity_poly.pdbx_strand_id
1 'polypeptide(L)'
;MQLNQRRSNNGNGGGIFIDIDFAIQSQISVQSATFTLCSATKQLNTPDIRSGYGSGIFLTVNNWQSSNNGIDLSGASYINCEADQGDKGLFIVMNELQQLCRLGNPAGQYVRSNGYIDNISQKSLLMGYLGFPTTFESASTDTDLLDRISALELLWININKQCTSGSGGAISSQLSDGELNIDGSTFDTCSAKQPGNGGALSLYQQTATSVISITNSLFKDCKTLSGSSSIYGWGGGIFLFTSISSNALSSSNLLMIDLAFIGCQSIIGGHNIHIRSPNTKETGLAISSNNLLTVNGTTNLYISLSYIS
;
A
#
# COMPACT_ATOMS: atom_id res chain seq x y z
N MET A 1 30.25 9.68 -10.98
CA MET A 1 30.68 8.58 -11.88
C MET A 1 29.82 8.60 -13.15
N GLN A 2 30.34 8.20 -14.32
CA GLN A 2 29.52 8.05 -15.54
C GLN A 2 29.69 6.64 -16.12
N LEU A 3 28.57 6.02 -16.46
CA LEU A 3 28.49 4.74 -17.15
C LEU A 3 27.79 4.98 -18.48
N ASN A 4 28.50 4.75 -19.58
CA ASN A 4 28.03 5.07 -20.92
C ASN A 4 28.05 3.81 -21.81
N GLN A 5 26.97 3.58 -22.56
CA GLN A 5 26.85 2.49 -23.55
C GLN A 5 27.11 1.09 -22.96
N ARG A 6 26.64 0.85 -21.74
CA ARG A 6 26.77 -0.47 -21.10
C ARG A 6 25.60 -1.35 -21.48
N ARG A 7 25.88 -2.59 -21.90
CA ARG A 7 24.84 -3.54 -22.31
C ARG A 7 25.00 -4.86 -21.57
N SER A 8 23.89 -5.32 -20.99
CA SER A 8 23.72 -6.69 -20.53
C SER A 8 22.99 -7.47 -21.62
N ASN A 9 23.68 -8.39 -22.29
CA ASN A 9 23.07 -9.24 -23.31
C ASN A 9 22.44 -10.45 -22.62
N ASN A 10 21.15 -10.69 -22.87
CA ASN A 10 20.41 -11.82 -22.30
C ASN A 10 20.43 -11.81 -20.77
N GLY A 11 20.43 -10.62 -20.16
CA GLY A 11 20.65 -10.44 -18.73
C GLY A 11 20.02 -9.15 -18.22
N ASN A 12 20.17 -8.93 -16.92
CA ASN A 12 19.67 -7.74 -16.24
C ASN A 12 20.81 -6.76 -15.95
N GLY A 13 20.47 -5.52 -15.59
CA GLY A 13 21.46 -4.54 -15.10
C GLY A 13 22.40 -4.07 -16.20
N GLY A 14 21.87 -3.31 -17.17
CA GLY A 14 22.66 -2.86 -18.32
C GLY A 14 23.93 -2.10 -17.93
N GLY A 15 23.84 -1.25 -16.89
CA GLY A 15 24.99 -0.61 -16.25
C GLY A 15 25.57 -1.43 -15.10
N ILE A 16 24.74 -1.75 -14.10
CA ILE A 16 25.13 -2.49 -12.90
C ILE A 16 24.05 -3.52 -12.55
N PHE A 17 24.50 -4.74 -12.25
CA PHE A 17 23.72 -5.78 -11.59
C PHE A 17 24.20 -5.92 -10.15
N ILE A 18 23.29 -5.86 -9.18
CA ILE A 18 23.57 -6.08 -7.77
C ILE A 18 22.67 -7.20 -7.24
N ASP A 19 23.28 -8.16 -6.57
CA ASP A 19 22.59 -9.12 -5.71
C ASP A 19 23.12 -8.97 -4.29
N ILE A 20 22.24 -8.61 -3.35
CA ILE A 20 22.62 -8.26 -1.99
C ILE A 20 21.75 -8.99 -0.96
N ASP A 21 22.41 -9.52 0.06
CA ASP A 21 21.80 -10.13 1.24
C ASP A 21 22.15 -9.31 2.48
N PHE A 22 21.14 -8.73 3.13
CA PHE A 22 21.27 -7.85 4.31
C PHE A 22 21.37 -8.60 5.65
N ALA A 23 21.62 -9.92 5.67
CA ALA A 23 21.82 -10.72 6.89
C ALA A 23 22.90 -10.16 7.84
N ILE A 24 23.81 -9.30 7.36
CA ILE A 24 24.77 -8.51 8.17
C ILE A 24 24.92 -7.12 7.54
N GLN A 25 24.94 -6.05 8.34
CA GLN A 25 25.06 -4.61 8.01
C GLN A 25 25.64 -4.27 6.62
N SER A 26 24.83 -4.46 5.57
CA SER A 26 25.21 -4.18 4.19
C SER A 26 24.70 -2.80 3.80
N GLN A 27 25.41 -2.13 2.91
CA GLN A 27 24.98 -0.84 2.38
C GLN A 27 25.29 -0.74 0.90
N ILE A 28 24.35 -0.17 0.15
CA ILE A 28 24.54 0.24 -1.23
C ILE A 28 24.10 1.69 -1.37
N SER A 29 25.02 2.54 -1.82
CA SER A 29 24.75 3.94 -2.06
C SER A 29 25.33 4.41 -3.38
N VAL A 30 24.51 5.10 -4.17
CA VAL A 30 24.92 5.84 -5.36
C VAL A 30 24.85 7.32 -5.03
N GLN A 31 25.98 7.88 -4.59
CA GLN A 31 26.08 9.29 -4.20
C GLN A 31 25.92 10.24 -5.40
N SER A 32 26.50 9.88 -6.54
CA SER A 32 26.36 10.64 -7.79
C SER A 32 26.82 9.80 -8.99
N ALA A 33 25.88 9.33 -9.78
CA ALA A 33 26.19 8.62 -11.03
C ALA A 33 25.18 8.92 -12.14
N THR A 34 25.69 9.04 -13.37
CA THR A 34 24.86 9.13 -14.57
C THR A 34 25.05 7.87 -15.41
N PHE A 35 23.95 7.19 -15.70
CA PHE A 35 23.85 6.06 -16.61
C PHE A 35 23.30 6.59 -17.92
N THR A 36 24.01 6.37 -19.02
CA THR A 36 23.64 6.90 -20.33
C THR A 36 23.74 5.83 -21.39
N LEU A 37 22.70 5.66 -22.20
CA LEU A 37 22.64 4.65 -23.27
C LEU A 37 22.89 3.23 -22.76
N CYS A 38 22.50 2.94 -21.51
CA CYS A 38 22.62 1.59 -20.97
C CYS A 38 21.43 0.73 -21.40
N SER A 39 21.63 -0.57 -21.61
CA SER A 39 20.56 -1.47 -22.06
C SER A 39 20.63 -2.85 -21.43
N ALA A 40 19.48 -3.42 -21.08
CA ALA A 40 19.34 -4.81 -20.65
C ALA A 40 18.45 -5.56 -21.65
N THR A 41 18.98 -6.57 -22.32
CA THR A 41 18.23 -7.32 -23.34
C THR A 41 17.84 -8.69 -22.82
N LYS A 42 16.69 -9.17 -23.24
CA LYS A 42 16.28 -10.56 -23.02
C LYS A 42 16.78 -11.44 -24.15
N GLN A 43 16.93 -12.73 -23.88
CA GLN A 43 17.28 -13.69 -24.92
C GLN A 43 16.12 -13.91 -25.88
N LEU A 44 16.38 -13.74 -27.18
CA LEU A 44 15.42 -14.06 -28.22
C LEU A 44 15.25 -15.58 -28.36
N ASN A 45 14.01 -16.04 -28.51
CA ASN A 45 13.63 -17.44 -28.73
C ASN A 45 13.80 -18.38 -27.51
N THR A 46 14.02 -17.83 -26.32
CA THR A 46 13.78 -18.54 -25.06
C THR A 46 12.72 -17.79 -24.27
N PRO A 47 11.78 -18.48 -23.61
CA PRO A 47 10.79 -17.85 -22.72
C PRO A 47 11.47 -17.43 -21.40
N ASP A 48 12.66 -16.85 -21.47
CA ASP A 48 13.31 -16.33 -20.27
C ASP A 48 12.70 -14.97 -19.93
N ILE A 49 11.64 -15.04 -19.14
CA ILE A 49 10.83 -13.91 -18.71
C ILE A 49 11.52 -13.08 -17.60
N ARG A 50 12.67 -13.54 -17.11
CA ARG A 50 13.41 -12.97 -15.96
C ARG A 50 14.62 -12.12 -16.37
N SER A 51 14.97 -12.07 -17.66
CA SER A 51 16.01 -11.19 -18.21
C SER A 51 15.43 -9.98 -18.93
N GLY A 52 16.27 -8.97 -19.16
CA GLY A 52 15.87 -7.72 -19.84
C GLY A 52 15.28 -6.67 -18.91
N TYR A 53 15.62 -6.69 -17.61
CA TYR A 53 15.23 -5.69 -16.62
C TYR A 53 16.42 -4.84 -16.16
N GLY A 54 16.13 -3.63 -15.68
CA GLY A 54 17.09 -2.72 -15.05
C GLY A 54 18.12 -2.22 -16.06
N SER A 55 17.68 -1.42 -17.04
CA SER A 55 18.58 -0.93 -18.10
C SER A 55 19.79 -0.15 -17.57
N GLY A 56 19.63 0.59 -16.47
CA GLY A 56 20.73 1.21 -15.73
C GLY A 56 21.20 0.32 -14.57
N ILE A 57 20.32 0.10 -13.60
CA ILE A 57 20.58 -0.69 -12.40
C ILE A 57 19.49 -1.77 -12.27
N PHE A 58 19.93 -3.01 -12.07
CA PHE A 58 19.09 -4.10 -11.55
C PHE A 58 19.58 -4.49 -10.16
N LEU A 59 18.66 -4.59 -9.20
CA LEU A 59 18.97 -4.87 -7.81
C LEU A 59 18.05 -5.97 -7.26
N THR A 60 18.61 -7.07 -6.77
CA THR A 60 17.90 -8.07 -5.96
C THR A 60 18.29 -7.92 -4.49
N VAL A 61 17.30 -7.93 -3.60
CA VAL A 61 17.51 -7.71 -2.16
C VAL A 61 16.89 -8.86 -1.34
N ASN A 62 17.71 -9.47 -0.48
CA ASN A 62 17.30 -10.44 0.53
C ASN A 62 17.56 -9.91 1.94
N ASN A 63 16.76 -10.37 2.92
CA ASN A 63 16.94 -10.10 4.36
C ASN A 63 17.02 -8.62 4.77
N TRP A 64 16.38 -7.72 4.01
CA TRP A 64 16.36 -6.29 4.32
C TRP A 64 15.36 -5.95 5.44
N GLN A 65 15.69 -4.94 6.24
CA GLN A 65 14.84 -4.44 7.32
C GLN A 65 14.81 -2.91 7.32
N SER A 66 13.63 -2.32 7.55
CA SER A 66 13.45 -0.86 7.52
C SER A 66 14.24 -0.11 8.60
N SER A 67 14.52 -0.76 9.73
CA SER A 67 15.37 -0.21 10.81
C SER A 67 16.83 -0.02 10.38
N ASN A 68 17.27 -0.69 9.32
CA ASN A 68 18.60 -0.62 8.76
C ASN A 68 18.51 -0.53 7.22
N ASN A 69 17.92 0.56 6.73
CA ASN A 69 17.65 0.75 5.30
C ASN A 69 18.86 0.43 4.42
N GLY A 70 20.02 1.05 4.68
CA GLY A 70 21.28 0.78 3.96
C GLY A 70 21.24 0.93 2.42
N ILE A 71 20.12 1.33 1.82
CA ILE A 71 19.94 1.53 0.38
C ILE A 71 19.74 3.02 0.14
N ASP A 72 20.58 3.61 -0.71
CA ASP A 72 20.40 4.98 -1.20
C ASP A 72 20.85 5.10 -2.65
N LEU A 73 19.91 4.97 -3.57
CA LEU A 73 20.13 5.11 -5.01
C LEU A 73 19.77 6.51 -5.52
N SER A 74 19.53 7.47 -4.63
CA SER A 74 18.95 8.77 -4.97
C SER A 74 19.83 9.65 -5.85
N GLY A 75 21.15 9.46 -5.80
CA GLY A 75 22.11 10.16 -6.64
C GLY A 75 22.25 9.60 -8.07
N ALA A 76 21.44 8.60 -8.46
CA ALA A 76 21.47 8.02 -9.81
C ALA A 76 20.61 8.82 -10.79
N SER A 77 21.15 9.09 -11.98
CA SER A 77 20.43 9.65 -13.14
C SER A 77 20.47 8.66 -14.31
N TYR A 78 19.36 8.45 -15.00
CA TYR A 78 19.27 7.53 -16.15
C TYR A 78 18.85 8.31 -17.41
N ILE A 79 19.65 8.21 -18.47
CA ILE A 79 19.47 8.99 -19.70
C ILE A 79 19.52 8.04 -20.90
N ASN A 80 18.42 7.96 -21.65
CA ASN A 80 18.30 7.11 -22.84
C ASN A 80 18.67 5.65 -22.56
N CYS A 81 18.34 5.13 -21.37
CA CYS A 81 18.49 3.73 -21.03
C CYS A 81 17.19 2.98 -21.38
N GLU A 82 17.29 1.76 -21.90
CA GLU A 82 16.13 0.98 -22.34
C GLU A 82 16.32 -0.50 -22.00
N ALA A 83 15.29 -1.13 -21.45
CA ALA A 83 15.26 -2.55 -21.13
C ALA A 83 14.17 -3.25 -21.94
N ASP A 84 14.40 -4.48 -22.39
CA ASP A 84 13.42 -5.23 -23.21
C ASP A 84 12.10 -5.50 -22.47
N GLN A 85 12.10 -5.48 -21.14
CA GLN A 85 10.92 -5.64 -20.30
C GLN A 85 10.21 -4.32 -19.94
N GLY A 86 10.73 -3.18 -20.45
CA GLY A 86 10.03 -1.89 -20.45
C GLY A 86 10.45 -0.89 -19.38
N ASP A 87 11.31 -1.24 -18.42
CA ASP A 87 11.92 -0.23 -17.55
C ASP A 87 13.01 0.58 -18.27
N LYS A 88 13.27 1.80 -17.78
CA LYS A 88 14.19 2.77 -18.41
C LYS A 88 15.30 3.26 -17.49
N GLY A 89 15.54 2.57 -16.38
CA GLY A 89 16.60 2.96 -15.47
C GLY A 89 16.82 1.96 -14.35
N LEU A 90 15.92 1.97 -13.38
CA LEU A 90 16.01 1.17 -12.17
C LEU A 90 14.96 0.07 -12.18
N PHE A 91 15.39 -1.15 -11.86
CA PHE A 91 14.51 -2.26 -11.53
C PHE A 91 14.96 -2.94 -10.23
N ILE A 92 14.08 -2.98 -9.23
CA ILE A 92 14.35 -3.62 -7.92
C ILE A 92 13.46 -4.84 -7.74
N VAL A 93 14.05 -5.97 -7.34
CA VAL A 93 13.35 -7.18 -6.90
C VAL A 93 13.50 -7.32 -5.40
N MET A 94 12.41 -7.12 -4.65
CA MET A 94 12.46 -7.09 -3.19
C MET A 94 11.09 -7.36 -2.58
N ASN A 95 11.06 -8.15 -1.52
CA ASN A 95 9.81 -8.46 -0.82
C ASN A 95 9.25 -7.22 -0.08
N GLU A 96 10.13 -6.46 0.56
CA GLU A 96 9.80 -5.25 1.31
C GLU A 96 9.89 -3.96 0.46
N LEU A 97 9.75 -4.07 -0.87
CA LEU A 97 9.92 -2.96 -1.81
C LEU A 97 8.99 -1.76 -1.49
N GLN A 98 7.77 -2.05 -1.03
CA GLN A 98 6.83 -1.01 -0.60
C GLN A 98 7.36 -0.24 0.62
N GLN A 99 7.89 -0.95 1.62
CA GLN A 99 8.44 -0.33 2.82
C GLN A 99 9.62 0.57 2.46
N LEU A 100 10.54 0.09 1.60
CA LEU A 100 11.64 0.90 1.07
C LEU A 100 11.12 2.17 0.37
N CYS A 101 10.12 2.03 -0.50
CA CYS A 101 9.49 3.15 -1.20
C CYS A 101 8.81 4.15 -0.26
N ARG A 102 8.44 3.77 0.97
CA ARG A 102 7.81 4.69 1.94
C ARG A 102 8.83 5.43 2.81
N LEU A 103 10.10 5.03 2.79
CA LEU A 103 11.13 5.69 3.59
C LEU A 103 11.57 7.04 2.98
N GLY A 104 12.05 7.90 3.86
CA GLY A 104 12.59 9.23 3.52
C GLY A 104 11.53 10.34 3.51
N ASN A 105 11.99 11.58 3.32
CA ASN A 105 11.12 12.75 3.19
C ASN A 105 11.61 13.64 2.03
N PRO A 106 10.91 13.66 0.88
CA PRO A 106 9.61 13.02 0.61
C PRO A 106 9.69 11.48 0.52
N ALA A 107 8.55 10.79 0.65
CA ALA A 107 8.50 9.33 0.49
C ALA A 107 9.13 8.88 -0.82
N GLY A 108 9.89 7.79 -0.77
CA GLY A 108 10.64 7.24 -1.90
C GLY A 108 12.01 7.88 -2.10
N GLN A 109 12.43 8.78 -1.19
CA GLN A 109 13.70 9.52 -1.25
C GLN A 109 14.88 8.66 -1.74
N TYR A 110 15.04 7.46 -1.19
CA TYR A 110 16.19 6.59 -1.43
C TYR A 110 16.20 5.85 -2.78
N VAL A 111 15.11 5.90 -3.54
CA VAL A 111 14.97 5.20 -4.83
C VAL A 111 14.52 6.11 -5.96
N ARG A 112 14.24 7.39 -5.67
CA ARG A 112 13.99 8.42 -6.67
C ARG A 112 15.25 8.65 -7.49
N SER A 113 15.13 8.76 -8.82
CA SER A 113 16.25 9.25 -9.63
C SER A 113 16.48 10.74 -9.32
N ASN A 114 17.73 11.20 -9.44
CA ASN A 114 18.05 12.62 -9.30
C ASN A 114 17.22 13.47 -10.29
N GLY A 115 16.45 14.42 -9.76
CA GLY A 115 15.54 15.25 -10.54
C GLY A 115 14.18 14.61 -10.88
N TYR A 116 13.85 13.45 -10.31
CA TYR A 116 12.54 12.81 -10.49
C TYR A 116 11.44 13.61 -9.77
N ILE A 117 10.41 13.99 -10.51
CA ILE A 117 9.25 14.74 -10.04
C ILE A 117 7.98 13.90 -10.21
N ASP A 118 7.24 13.72 -9.11
CA ASP A 118 5.99 12.95 -9.07
C ASP A 118 4.97 13.50 -10.07
N ASN A 119 4.21 12.61 -10.72
CA ASN A 119 3.22 12.92 -11.77
C ASN A 119 3.75 13.63 -13.02
N ILE A 120 5.05 13.96 -13.12
CA ILE A 120 5.68 14.59 -14.28
C ILE A 120 6.65 13.63 -14.97
N SER A 121 7.46 12.93 -14.18
CA SER A 121 8.50 12.03 -14.70
C SER A 121 7.89 10.74 -15.25
N GLN A 122 8.60 10.09 -16.17
CA GLN A 122 8.15 8.82 -16.74
C GLN A 122 8.20 7.72 -15.68
N LYS A 123 7.03 7.14 -15.36
CA LYS A 123 6.91 6.08 -14.34
C LYS A 123 7.74 4.84 -14.66
N SER A 124 7.95 4.53 -15.94
CA SER A 124 8.79 3.41 -16.39
C SER A 124 10.28 3.61 -16.10
N LEU A 125 10.72 4.81 -15.69
CA LEU A 125 12.10 5.05 -15.29
C LEU A 125 12.47 4.25 -14.03
N LEU A 126 11.50 4.04 -13.14
CA LEU A 126 11.68 3.43 -11.82
C LEU A 126 10.61 2.35 -11.62
N MET A 127 10.99 1.09 -11.84
CA MET A 127 10.10 -0.06 -11.73
C MET A 127 10.63 -1.04 -10.68
N GLY A 128 9.79 -1.98 -10.27
CA GLY A 128 10.25 -3.10 -9.46
C GLY A 128 9.21 -4.18 -9.26
N TYR A 129 9.67 -5.33 -8.79
CA TYR A 129 8.89 -6.52 -8.49
C TYR A 129 8.67 -6.66 -6.98
N LEU A 130 7.40 -6.84 -6.59
CA LEU A 130 6.97 -7.04 -5.21
C LEU A 130 6.97 -8.53 -4.83
N GLY A 131 8.07 -8.98 -4.23
CA GLY A 131 8.21 -10.33 -3.70
C GLY A 131 9.67 -10.76 -3.54
N PHE A 132 9.89 -11.94 -2.97
CA PHE A 132 11.23 -12.48 -2.78
C PHE A 132 11.95 -12.71 -4.11
N PRO A 133 13.28 -12.46 -4.17
CA PRO A 133 14.10 -12.83 -5.32
C PRO A 133 13.90 -14.29 -5.74
N THR A 134 13.80 -15.22 -4.79
CA THR A 134 13.51 -16.64 -5.10
C THR A 134 12.19 -16.85 -5.84
N THR A 135 11.16 -16.05 -5.52
CA THR A 135 9.86 -16.13 -6.22
C THR A 135 9.97 -15.58 -7.64
N PHE A 136 10.67 -14.45 -7.81
CA PHE A 136 10.97 -13.88 -9.13
C PHE A 136 11.74 -14.88 -10.00
N GLU A 137 12.78 -15.50 -9.45
CA GLU A 137 13.61 -16.49 -10.16
C GLU A 137 12.85 -17.78 -10.49
N SER A 138 11.84 -18.15 -9.69
CA SER A 138 11.02 -19.34 -9.94
C SER A 138 9.81 -19.10 -10.85
N ALA A 139 9.54 -17.86 -11.26
CA ALA A 139 8.38 -17.52 -12.07
C ALA A 139 8.41 -18.26 -13.41
N SER A 140 7.25 -18.79 -13.82
CA SER A 140 7.13 -19.66 -15.00
C SER A 140 6.33 -19.04 -16.13
N THR A 141 5.55 -18.00 -15.84
CA THR A 141 4.73 -17.27 -16.82
C THR A 141 4.89 -15.76 -16.67
N ASP A 142 4.71 -15.01 -17.76
CA ASP A 142 4.71 -13.54 -17.73
C ASP A 142 3.68 -13.01 -16.73
N THR A 143 2.52 -13.65 -16.61
CA THR A 143 1.47 -13.28 -15.66
C THR A 143 1.96 -13.32 -14.21
N ASP A 144 2.73 -14.34 -13.82
CA ASP A 144 3.28 -14.47 -12.46
C ASP A 144 4.17 -13.26 -12.08
N LEU A 145 4.86 -12.70 -13.08
CA LEU A 145 5.72 -11.52 -12.92
C LEU A 145 4.93 -10.22 -12.99
N LEU A 146 4.13 -10.04 -14.04
CA LEU A 146 3.44 -8.78 -14.35
C LEU A 146 2.47 -8.36 -13.24
N ASP A 147 1.79 -9.29 -12.59
CA ASP A 147 0.89 -8.99 -11.46
C ASP A 147 1.62 -8.39 -10.24
N ARG A 148 2.94 -8.56 -10.18
CA ARG A 148 3.80 -8.10 -9.09
C ARG A 148 4.76 -7.00 -9.50
N ILE A 149 4.79 -6.60 -10.77
CA ILE A 149 5.62 -5.49 -11.24
C ILE A 149 4.83 -4.18 -11.14
N SER A 150 5.46 -3.15 -10.57
CA SER A 150 4.87 -1.82 -10.46
C SER A 150 5.91 -0.73 -10.68
N ALA A 151 5.45 0.41 -11.19
CA ALA A 151 6.19 1.65 -11.03
C ALA A 151 6.35 1.96 -9.55
N LEU A 152 7.55 2.32 -9.12
CA LEU A 152 7.84 2.59 -7.72
C LEU A 152 7.06 3.82 -7.23
N GLU A 153 6.78 4.78 -8.12
CA GLU A 153 5.94 5.94 -7.81
C GLU A 153 4.56 5.58 -7.27
N LEU A 154 3.96 4.50 -7.79
CA LEU A 154 2.66 4.06 -7.29
C LEU A 154 2.74 3.54 -5.85
N LEU A 155 3.91 3.08 -5.39
CA LEU A 155 4.11 2.52 -4.06
C LEU A 155 4.33 3.60 -2.99
N TRP A 156 4.87 4.76 -3.36
CA TRP A 156 5.03 5.91 -2.45
C TRP A 156 3.91 6.94 -2.55
N ILE A 157 3.15 6.99 -3.65
CA ILE A 157 1.94 7.80 -3.77
C ILE A 157 0.70 7.06 -3.24
N ASN A 158 0.57 5.75 -3.45
CA ASN A 158 -0.61 4.97 -3.00
C ASN A 158 -0.26 4.07 -1.82
N ILE A 159 -0.12 4.68 -0.65
CA ILE A 159 0.40 4.05 0.58
C ILE A 159 -0.44 2.84 1.07
N ASN A 160 -1.66 2.60 0.57
CA ASN A 160 -2.55 1.53 1.09
C ASN A 160 -3.09 0.52 0.04
N LYS A 161 -2.37 0.27 -1.06
CA LYS A 161 -2.86 -0.61 -2.16
C LYS A 161 -2.64 -2.14 -1.97
N GLN A 162 -2.53 -2.66 -0.75
CA GLN A 162 -2.62 -4.11 -0.53
C GLN A 162 -3.39 -4.43 0.74
N CYS A 163 -4.53 -5.07 0.53
CA CYS A 163 -5.47 -5.44 1.55
C CYS A 163 -5.70 -6.94 1.46
N THR A 164 -4.93 -7.69 2.26
CA THR A 164 -4.87 -9.16 2.21
C THR A 164 -5.64 -9.81 3.35
N SER A 165 -6.04 -11.06 3.12
CA SER A 165 -7.08 -11.79 3.87
C SER A 165 -6.97 -11.74 5.40
N GLY A 166 -8.03 -11.23 6.02
CA GLY A 166 -8.24 -11.17 7.47
C GLY A 166 -9.48 -10.33 7.79
N SER A 167 -9.70 -10.00 9.06
CA SER A 167 -10.58 -8.85 9.38
C SER A 167 -9.90 -7.56 8.91
N GLY A 168 -10.67 -6.59 8.42
CA GLY A 168 -10.17 -5.27 8.11
C GLY A 168 -9.12 -5.32 7.02
N GLY A 169 -9.44 -5.77 5.80
CA GLY A 169 -8.46 -6.19 4.79
C GLY A 169 -7.16 -5.38 4.67
N ALA A 170 -7.15 -4.08 5.00
CA ALA A 170 -5.95 -3.27 5.23
C ALA A 170 -5.43 -3.30 6.69
N ILE A 171 -6.27 -2.91 7.65
CA ILE A 171 -5.93 -2.76 9.07
C ILE A 171 -6.98 -3.43 9.95
N SER A 172 -6.52 -4.31 10.85
CA SER A 172 -7.30 -4.81 11.99
C SER A 172 -6.65 -4.36 13.29
N SER A 173 -7.36 -3.62 14.13
CA SER A 173 -6.80 -3.10 15.38
C SER A 173 -7.74 -3.26 16.56
N GLN A 174 -7.16 -3.60 17.71
CA GLN A 174 -7.81 -3.60 19.02
C GLN A 174 -7.12 -2.54 19.89
N LEU A 175 -7.85 -1.50 20.24
CA LEU A 175 -7.32 -0.35 20.96
C LEU A 175 -7.75 -0.43 22.42
N SER A 176 -6.76 -0.56 23.31
CA SER A 176 -6.89 -0.41 24.76
C SER A 176 -5.86 0.63 25.18
N ASP A 177 -6.32 1.84 25.43
CA ASP A 177 -5.49 3.03 25.71
C ASP A 177 -4.51 3.38 24.56
N GLY A 178 -4.81 2.92 23.34
CA GLY A 178 -4.02 3.15 22.14
C GLY A 178 -4.65 4.18 21.20
N GLU A 179 -3.86 4.61 20.23
CA GLU A 179 -4.25 5.63 19.24
C GLU A 179 -4.06 5.10 17.81
N LEU A 180 -5.07 5.31 16.96
CA LEU A 180 -5.03 5.06 15.53
C LEU A 180 -5.36 6.35 14.79
N ASN A 181 -4.38 6.88 14.06
CA ASN A 181 -4.51 8.08 13.25
C ASN A 181 -4.30 7.77 11.77
N ILE A 182 -5.30 8.09 10.96
CA ILE A 182 -5.29 7.94 9.50
C ILE A 182 -5.76 9.27 8.91
N ASP A 183 -4.93 9.90 8.08
CA ASP A 183 -5.26 11.14 7.37
C ASP A 183 -4.86 11.01 5.90
N GLY A 184 -5.68 11.56 5.00
CA GLY A 184 -5.37 11.65 3.56
C GLY A 184 -5.19 10.30 2.86
N SER A 185 -5.81 9.22 3.35
CA SER A 185 -5.51 7.85 2.93
C SER A 185 -6.53 7.27 1.95
N THR A 186 -6.08 6.52 0.94
CA THR A 186 -6.96 5.80 0.00
C THR A 186 -6.84 4.29 0.16
N PHE A 187 -7.91 3.63 0.60
CA PHE A 187 -8.08 2.19 0.65
C PHE A 187 -8.82 1.75 -0.62
N ASP A 188 -8.10 1.15 -1.58
CA ASP A 188 -8.66 0.73 -2.87
C ASP A 188 -8.67 -0.80 -2.97
N THR A 189 -9.81 -1.38 -3.34
CA THR A 189 -10.04 -2.82 -3.55
C THR A 189 -9.75 -3.71 -2.34
N CYS A 190 -9.92 -3.20 -1.13
CA CYS A 190 -9.63 -3.96 0.08
C CYS A 190 -10.64 -5.06 0.38
N SER A 191 -10.21 -6.24 0.83
CA SER A 191 -11.18 -7.29 1.15
C SER A 191 -10.93 -8.09 2.42
N ALA A 192 -12.02 -8.49 3.07
CA ALA A 192 -12.04 -9.34 4.26
C ALA A 192 -12.96 -10.54 4.05
N LYS A 193 -12.44 -11.77 4.15
CA LYS A 193 -13.23 -13.00 4.04
C LYS A 193 -13.75 -13.43 5.41
N GLN A 194 -15.02 -13.83 5.52
CA GLN A 194 -15.57 -14.40 6.76
C GLN A 194 -14.66 -15.53 7.29
N PRO A 195 -14.33 -15.55 8.59
CA PRO A 195 -14.93 -14.79 9.70
C PRO A 195 -14.32 -13.37 9.96
N GLY A 196 -14.03 -12.59 8.92
CA GLY A 196 -13.67 -11.17 9.05
C GLY A 196 -14.83 -10.17 8.88
N ASN A 197 -14.71 -9.02 9.53
CA ASN A 197 -15.50 -7.81 9.26
C ASN A 197 -14.59 -6.72 8.69
N GLY A 198 -15.15 -5.68 8.07
CA GLY A 198 -14.38 -4.54 7.57
C GLY A 198 -13.61 -4.91 6.30
N GLY A 199 -14.08 -4.55 5.11
CA GLY A 199 -13.31 -4.87 3.90
C GLY A 199 -11.96 -4.16 3.85
N ALA A 200 -11.86 -2.94 4.39
CA ALA A 200 -10.60 -2.22 4.59
C ALA A 200 -10.17 -2.13 6.05
N LEU A 201 -11.06 -1.74 6.96
CA LEU A 201 -10.70 -1.51 8.37
C LEU A 201 -11.61 -2.29 9.30
N SER A 202 -11.04 -2.97 10.30
CA SER A 202 -11.76 -3.64 11.39
C SER A 202 -11.21 -3.19 12.72
N LEU A 203 -11.97 -2.33 13.40
CA LEU A 203 -11.52 -1.58 14.55
C LEU A 203 -12.32 -1.95 15.79
N TYR A 204 -11.64 -2.16 16.91
CA TYR A 204 -12.25 -2.45 18.21
C TYR A 204 -11.73 -1.45 19.23
N GLN A 205 -12.55 -0.48 19.60
CA GLN A 205 -12.25 0.54 20.59
C GLN A 205 -12.72 0.07 21.98
N GLN A 206 -11.79 -0.26 22.87
CA GLN A 206 -12.12 -0.93 24.15
C GLN A 206 -12.23 0.02 25.34
N THR A 207 -11.44 1.09 25.38
CA THR A 207 -11.37 2.03 26.53
C THR A 207 -11.72 3.46 26.11
N ALA A 208 -12.20 4.27 27.05
CA ALA A 208 -12.59 5.67 26.80
C ALA A 208 -11.42 6.59 26.37
N THR A 209 -10.21 6.16 26.71
CA THR A 209 -8.89 6.72 26.40
C THR A 209 -8.33 6.25 25.06
N SER A 210 -8.95 5.27 24.42
CA SER A 210 -8.55 4.82 23.07
C SER A 210 -9.00 5.82 22.02
N VAL A 211 -8.10 6.22 21.12
CA VAL A 211 -8.36 7.25 20.11
C VAL A 211 -8.42 6.63 18.72
N ILE A 212 -9.48 6.94 17.97
CA ILE A 212 -9.60 6.65 16.54
C ILE A 212 -9.84 7.98 15.82
N SER A 213 -8.87 8.41 15.02
CA SER A 213 -8.98 9.56 14.13
C SER A 213 -8.76 9.11 12.69
N ILE A 214 -9.81 9.20 11.85
CA ILE A 214 -9.76 8.88 10.42
C ILE A 214 -10.32 10.07 9.66
N THR A 215 -9.47 10.75 8.91
CA THR A 215 -9.83 12.00 8.23
C THR A 215 -9.42 11.98 6.77
N ASN A 216 -10.13 12.74 5.92
CA ASN A 216 -9.79 12.97 4.51
C ASN A 216 -9.49 11.68 3.71
N SER A 217 -10.21 10.60 4.00
CA SER A 217 -9.84 9.26 3.52
C SER A 217 -10.89 8.67 2.58
N LEU A 218 -10.43 7.99 1.53
CA LEU A 218 -11.25 7.33 0.51
C LEU A 218 -11.23 5.81 0.69
N PHE A 219 -12.41 5.20 0.69
CA PHE A 219 -12.61 3.75 0.63
C PHE A 219 -13.27 3.42 -0.70
N LYS A 220 -12.52 2.78 -1.58
CA LYS A 220 -12.94 2.44 -2.93
C LYS A 220 -12.95 0.93 -3.12
N ASP A 221 -14.04 0.41 -3.64
CA ASP A 221 -14.24 -0.99 -4.00
C ASP A 221 -13.88 -2.00 -2.90
N CYS A 222 -13.99 -1.58 -1.63
CA CYS A 222 -13.68 -2.42 -0.48
C CYS A 222 -14.83 -3.39 -0.16
N LYS A 223 -14.54 -4.66 0.11
CA LYS A 223 -15.54 -5.72 0.21
C LYS A 223 -15.36 -6.66 1.39
N THR A 224 -16.45 -7.15 1.98
CA THR A 224 -16.40 -8.42 2.71
C THR A 224 -16.83 -9.56 1.80
N LEU A 225 -16.22 -10.73 1.95
CA LEU A 225 -16.43 -11.92 1.13
C LEU A 225 -17.01 -13.05 1.98
N SER A 226 -17.87 -13.87 1.37
CA SER A 226 -18.48 -15.01 2.04
C SER A 226 -17.43 -16.07 2.44
N GLY A 227 -17.71 -16.77 3.53
CA GLY A 227 -16.82 -17.77 4.11
C GLY A 227 -17.58 -18.67 5.09
N SER A 228 -16.89 -19.13 6.14
CA SER A 228 -17.39 -20.19 7.01
C SER A 228 -18.36 -19.75 8.10
N SER A 229 -18.67 -18.45 8.23
CA SER A 229 -19.45 -17.94 9.36
C SER A 229 -20.43 -16.83 8.99
N SER A 230 -21.71 -17.06 9.25
CA SER A 230 -22.83 -16.18 8.92
C SER A 230 -22.97 -14.95 9.82
N ILE A 231 -22.15 -14.82 10.88
CA ILE A 231 -22.22 -13.69 11.83
C ILE A 231 -21.17 -12.59 11.55
N TYR A 232 -20.29 -12.82 10.57
CA TYR A 232 -19.24 -11.88 10.14
C TYR A 232 -19.51 -11.34 8.74
N GLY A 233 -18.74 -10.37 8.27
CA GLY A 233 -18.91 -9.77 6.96
C GLY A 233 -19.71 -8.46 6.98
N TRP A 234 -19.71 -7.77 8.11
CA TRP A 234 -20.22 -6.40 8.25
C TRP A 234 -19.18 -5.37 7.79
N GLY A 235 -19.61 -4.19 7.30
CA GLY A 235 -18.71 -3.07 7.02
C GLY A 235 -17.88 -3.28 5.75
N GLY A 236 -18.38 -2.94 4.56
CA GLY A 236 -17.63 -3.17 3.32
C GLY A 236 -16.35 -2.33 3.22
N GLY A 237 -16.38 -1.08 3.69
CA GLY A 237 -15.17 -0.29 3.94
C GLY A 237 -14.67 -0.49 5.38
N ILE A 238 -15.47 -0.04 6.35
CA ILE A 238 -15.09 0.03 7.76
C ILE A 238 -16.07 -0.78 8.61
N PHE A 239 -15.53 -1.61 9.50
CA PHE A 239 -16.23 -2.12 10.67
C PHE A 239 -15.63 -1.51 11.93
N LEU A 240 -16.47 -0.94 12.78
CA LEU A 240 -16.10 -0.42 14.09
C LEU A 240 -16.95 -1.08 15.16
N PHE A 241 -16.30 -1.67 16.15
CA PHE A 241 -16.89 -1.98 17.44
C PHE A 241 -16.37 -1.00 18.48
N THR A 242 -17.24 -0.34 19.22
CA THR A 242 -16.84 0.50 20.35
C THR A 242 -17.52 0.05 21.64
N SER A 243 -16.71 -0.15 22.67
CA SER A 243 -17.16 -0.40 24.05
C SER A 243 -17.39 0.90 24.83
N ILE A 244 -17.07 2.06 24.25
CA ILE A 244 -17.24 3.36 24.91
C ILE A 244 -18.74 3.67 25.02
N SER A 245 -19.16 4.14 26.20
CA SER A 245 -20.52 4.63 26.42
C SER A 245 -20.81 5.88 25.56
N SER A 246 -22.04 5.99 25.05
CA SER A 246 -22.53 7.16 24.30
C SER A 246 -22.21 8.50 24.97
N ASN A 247 -22.31 8.59 26.30
CA ASN A 247 -22.03 9.80 27.07
C ASN A 247 -20.54 10.17 27.13
N ALA A 248 -19.64 9.25 26.81
CA ALA A 248 -18.19 9.45 26.80
C ALA A 248 -17.63 9.59 25.38
N LEU A 249 -18.43 9.36 24.32
CA LEU A 249 -17.99 9.54 22.94
C LEU A 249 -17.87 11.04 22.61
N SER A 250 -16.68 11.44 22.18
CA SER A 250 -16.40 12.81 21.77
C SER A 250 -15.29 12.84 20.72
N SER A 251 -15.00 14.02 20.17
CA SER A 251 -13.93 14.20 19.20
C SER A 251 -12.54 13.88 19.75
N SER A 252 -12.38 13.74 21.08
CA SER A 252 -11.10 13.33 21.68
C SER A 252 -10.83 11.83 21.60
N ASN A 253 -11.84 11.01 21.30
CA ASN A 253 -11.67 9.54 21.22
C ASN A 253 -12.23 8.94 19.93
N LEU A 254 -13.20 9.57 19.27
CA LEU A 254 -13.70 9.12 17.97
C LEU A 254 -13.90 10.31 17.04
N LEU A 255 -13.15 10.35 15.95
CA LEU A 255 -13.30 11.35 14.89
C LEU A 255 -13.13 10.66 13.52
N MET A 256 -14.19 10.63 12.73
CA MET A 256 -14.23 9.97 11.41
C MET A 256 -14.84 10.92 10.37
N ILE A 257 -14.11 11.98 10.02
CA ILE A 257 -14.63 13.09 9.20
C ILE A 257 -14.07 13.09 7.78
N ASP A 258 -14.82 13.68 6.86
CA ASP A 258 -14.46 13.88 5.46
C ASP A 258 -14.09 12.58 4.74
N LEU A 259 -14.84 11.51 5.07
CA LEU A 259 -14.66 10.21 4.46
C LEU A 259 -15.37 10.13 3.11
N ALA A 260 -14.84 9.35 2.18
CA ALA A 260 -15.49 9.06 0.91
C ALA A 260 -15.60 7.54 0.72
N PHE A 261 -16.72 7.07 0.17
CA PHE A 261 -16.96 5.66 -0.13
C PHE A 261 -17.43 5.49 -1.57
N ILE A 262 -16.80 4.61 -2.33
CA ILE A 262 -17.14 4.31 -3.73
C ILE A 262 -17.16 2.79 -3.89
N GLY A 263 -18.29 2.21 -4.29
CA GLY A 263 -18.36 0.78 -4.66
C GLY A 263 -18.11 -0.23 -3.53
N CYS A 264 -18.12 0.19 -2.27
CA CYS A 264 -17.93 -0.72 -1.14
C CYS A 264 -19.11 -1.68 -0.94
N GLN A 265 -18.84 -2.91 -0.50
CA GLN A 265 -19.86 -3.95 -0.36
C GLN A 265 -19.63 -4.88 0.84
N SER A 266 -20.62 -5.08 1.70
CA SER A 266 -20.62 -6.09 2.76
C SER A 266 -21.50 -7.30 2.42
N ILE A 267 -21.17 -8.49 2.92
CA ILE A 267 -22.02 -9.69 2.86
C ILE A 267 -23.29 -9.53 3.72
N ILE A 268 -23.18 -8.97 4.93
CA ILE A 268 -24.34 -8.83 5.82
C ILE A 268 -24.97 -7.44 5.71
N GLY A 269 -24.22 -6.39 6.05
CA GLY A 269 -24.76 -5.04 6.10
C GLY A 269 -23.73 -3.98 6.46
N GLY A 270 -24.11 -2.71 6.27
CA GLY A 270 -23.19 -1.59 6.36
C GLY A 270 -22.17 -1.61 5.21
N HIS A 271 -22.64 -1.53 3.97
CA HIS A 271 -21.79 -1.63 2.77
C HIS A 271 -20.60 -0.65 2.81
N ASN A 272 -20.77 0.54 3.39
CA ASN A 272 -19.70 1.50 3.60
C ASN A 272 -19.09 1.33 4.99
N ILE A 273 -19.88 1.65 6.02
CA ILE A 273 -19.48 1.60 7.43
C ILE A 273 -20.53 0.79 8.20
N HIS A 274 -20.06 -0.05 9.12
CA HIS A 274 -20.89 -0.65 10.16
C HIS A 274 -20.32 -0.34 11.54
N ILE A 275 -21.14 0.21 12.44
CA ILE A 275 -20.77 0.54 13.82
C ILE A 275 -21.61 -0.29 14.78
N ARG A 276 -20.95 -1.02 15.68
CA ARG A 276 -21.58 -1.81 16.73
C ARG A 276 -21.14 -1.29 18.11
N SER A 277 -22.07 -1.21 19.04
CA SER A 277 -21.84 -0.78 20.42
C SER A 277 -22.84 -1.45 21.37
N PRO A 278 -22.67 -1.35 22.70
CA PRO A 278 -23.66 -1.85 23.66
C PRO A 278 -25.07 -1.24 23.50
N ASN A 279 -25.14 0.05 23.12
CA ASN A 279 -26.39 0.73 22.79
C ASN A 279 -26.23 1.50 21.48
N THR A 280 -26.51 0.83 20.37
CA THR A 280 -26.33 1.37 19.01
C THR A 280 -27.15 2.64 18.76
N LYS A 281 -28.36 2.74 19.34
CA LYS A 281 -29.23 3.90 19.17
C LYS A 281 -28.63 5.15 19.81
N GLU A 282 -28.25 5.07 21.09
CA GLU A 282 -27.63 6.20 21.78
C GLU A 282 -26.25 6.54 21.21
N THR A 283 -25.48 5.54 20.80
CA THR A 283 -24.19 5.75 20.13
C THR A 283 -24.37 6.54 18.83
N GLY A 284 -25.37 6.19 18.02
CA GLY A 284 -25.70 6.94 16.81
C GLY A 284 -26.12 8.39 17.10
N LEU A 285 -26.92 8.61 18.15
CA LEU A 285 -27.29 9.95 18.59
C LEU A 285 -26.07 10.78 19.04
N ALA A 286 -25.15 10.18 19.81
CA ALA A 286 -23.93 10.85 20.25
C ALA A 286 -22.99 11.20 19.09
N ILE A 287 -22.80 10.27 18.14
CA ILE A 287 -22.03 10.53 16.91
C ILE A 287 -22.64 11.70 16.14
N SER A 288 -23.97 11.72 15.99
CA SER A 288 -24.68 12.78 15.30
C SER A 288 -24.59 14.12 16.02
N SER A 289 -24.88 14.17 17.34
CA SER A 289 -24.90 15.41 18.11
C SER A 289 -23.53 16.06 18.18
N ASN A 290 -22.48 15.25 18.20
CA ASN A 290 -21.10 15.70 18.34
C ASN A 290 -20.37 15.81 16.99
N ASN A 291 -21.04 15.54 15.86
CA ASN A 291 -20.46 15.53 14.51
C ASN A 291 -19.20 14.66 14.38
N LEU A 292 -19.21 13.48 15.00
CA LEU A 292 -18.03 12.60 15.06
C LEU A 292 -17.79 11.81 13.77
N LEU A 293 -18.75 11.81 12.84
CA LEU A 293 -18.65 11.10 11.58
C LEU A 293 -19.19 11.97 10.43
N THR A 294 -18.41 12.20 9.38
CA THR A 294 -18.91 12.85 8.16
C THR A 294 -18.45 12.10 6.91
N VAL A 295 -19.33 12.06 5.91
CA VAL A 295 -19.10 11.41 4.62
C VAL A 295 -19.38 12.41 3.51
N ASN A 296 -18.38 12.66 2.68
CA ASN A 296 -18.43 13.61 1.58
C ASN A 296 -19.54 13.26 0.58
N GLY A 297 -20.26 14.29 0.12
CA GLY A 297 -21.33 14.14 -0.85
C GLY A 297 -22.63 13.52 -0.31
N THR A 298 -22.77 13.38 1.02
CA THR A 298 -24.00 12.90 1.66
C THR A 298 -24.58 13.97 2.58
N THR A 299 -25.88 14.23 2.46
CA THR A 299 -26.60 15.21 3.29
C THR A 299 -27.28 14.57 4.50
N ASN A 300 -27.38 13.22 4.57
CA ASN A 300 -28.26 12.53 5.49
C ASN A 300 -27.68 11.22 6.04
N LEU A 301 -26.69 11.31 6.94
CA LEU A 301 -26.09 10.13 7.59
C LEU A 301 -26.89 9.62 8.80
N TYR A 302 -27.79 10.43 9.35
CA TYR A 302 -28.35 10.20 10.70
C TYR A 302 -29.87 9.96 10.75
N ILE A 303 -30.55 9.89 9.61
CA ILE A 303 -32.03 9.91 9.54
C ILE A 303 -32.61 8.78 8.67
N SER A 304 -32.02 7.58 8.70
CA SER A 304 -32.67 6.42 8.05
C SER A 304 -33.80 5.87 8.93
N LEU A 305 -34.98 5.64 8.31
CA LEU A 305 -36.13 4.97 8.95
C LEU A 305 -35.79 3.55 9.45
N SER A 306 -34.69 2.95 8.98
CA SER A 306 -34.18 1.65 9.44
C SER A 306 -33.56 1.67 10.85
N TYR A 307 -33.40 2.83 11.49
CA TYR A 307 -32.90 2.94 12.88
C TYR A 307 -34.02 2.98 13.93
N ILE A 308 -35.29 2.87 13.50
CA ILE A 308 -36.47 3.02 14.36
C ILE A 308 -37.18 1.68 14.62
N SER A 309 -36.72 0.57 14.01
CA SER A 309 -37.26 -0.79 14.24
C SER A 309 -36.37 -1.64 15.13
#